data_AF-A0AAW3TUX1-F1
#
_entry.id   AF-A0AAW3TUX1-F1
#
_cell.length_a   1.000
_cell.length_b   1.000
_cell.length_c   1.000
_cell.angle_alpha   90.00
_cell.angle_beta   90.00
_cell.angle_gamma   90.00
#
_symmetry.space_group_name_H-M   'P 1'
#
loop_
_entity.id
_entity.type
_entity.pdbx_description
1 polymer ?
#
loop_
_entity_poly.entity_id
_entity_poly.type
_entity_poly.pdbx_seq_one_letter_code
_entity_poly.pdbx_strand_id
1 'polypeptide(L)'
;MSDGGGAERSRADLEAEWLELTRGTLPGLARSRVWPVRADHCFQRILLDAVVGGVWYNAVAGRPAYRCIDGGLLARAVALGHDVVEGRADLAALNRQSLAWRRARKGSSTRAVTPDLVRSPPGRGGRV
;
A
#
# COMPACT_ATOMS: atom_id res chain seq x y z
N MET A 1 31.88 27.42 -7.65
CA MET A 1 31.56 26.05 -7.23
C MET A 1 30.10 25.81 -7.56
N SER A 2 29.89 24.93 -8.54
CA SER A 2 28.65 24.30 -9.00
C SER A 2 27.71 23.91 -7.84
N ASP A 3 26.39 23.78 -7.95
CA ASP A 3 25.44 23.71 -9.05
C ASP A 3 24.04 24.12 -8.52
N GLY A 4 23.13 24.41 -9.45
CA GLY A 4 21.80 24.97 -9.21
C GLY A 4 20.95 24.25 -8.15
N GLY A 5 20.51 25.04 -7.17
CA GLY A 5 19.38 24.68 -6.31
C GLY A 5 18.08 24.69 -7.11
N GLY A 6 17.78 23.59 -7.79
CA GLY A 6 16.40 23.30 -8.18
C GLY A 6 15.57 23.25 -6.91
N ALA A 7 14.58 24.14 -6.77
CA ALA A 7 13.78 24.25 -5.55
C ALA A 7 13.20 22.88 -5.18
N GLU A 8 13.77 22.25 -4.15
CA GLU A 8 13.25 21.03 -3.58
C GLU A 8 11.84 21.33 -3.03
N ARG A 9 10.81 20.63 -3.53
CA ARG A 9 9.42 20.89 -3.14
C ARG A 9 9.29 20.83 -1.63
N SER A 10 8.71 21.87 -1.01
CA SER A 10 8.59 21.89 0.44
C SER A 10 7.62 20.81 0.93
N ARG A 11 7.76 20.42 2.20
CA ARG A 11 6.82 19.47 2.85
C ARG A 11 5.38 19.96 2.75
N ALA A 12 5.17 21.27 2.93
CA ALA A 12 3.84 21.88 2.87
C ALA A 12 3.23 21.80 1.46
N ASP A 13 4.03 22.04 0.43
CA ASP A 13 3.57 21.95 -0.97
C ASP A 13 3.16 20.52 -1.31
N LEU A 14 3.98 19.54 -0.91
CA LEU A 14 3.67 18.12 -1.10
C LEU A 14 2.38 17.70 -0.38
N GLU A 15 2.11 18.22 0.82
CA GLU A 15 0.85 17.95 1.52
C GLU A 15 -0.35 18.57 0.83
N ALA A 16 -0.23 19.82 0.40
CA ALA A 16 -1.30 20.52 -0.31
C ALA A 16 -1.65 19.79 -1.62
N GLU A 17 -0.63 19.48 -2.42
CA GLU A 17 -0.77 18.75 -3.68
C GLU A 17 -1.36 17.34 -3.47
N TRP A 18 -0.88 16.62 -2.45
CA TRP A 18 -1.45 15.32 -2.08
C TRP A 18 -2.95 15.40 -1.76
N LEU A 19 -3.36 16.42 -1.00
CA LEU A 19 -4.75 16.61 -0.62
C LEU A 19 -5.63 16.97 -1.82
N GLU A 20 -5.17 17.89 -2.67
CA GLU A 20 -5.85 18.24 -3.91
C GLU A 20 -6.03 17.01 -4.81
N LEU A 21 -4.94 16.28 -5.05
CA LEU A 21 -4.91 15.11 -5.92
C LEU A 21 -5.85 14.01 -5.43
N THR A 22 -5.81 13.68 -4.13
CA THR A 22 -6.53 12.53 -3.59
C THR A 22 -7.96 12.83 -3.16
N ARG A 23 -8.30 14.09 -2.85
CA ARG A 23 -9.67 14.49 -2.45
C ARG A 23 -10.45 15.18 -3.57
N GLY A 24 -9.76 15.78 -4.53
CA GLY A 24 -10.36 16.48 -5.67
C GLY A 24 -10.19 15.70 -6.97
N THR A 25 -8.96 15.67 -7.49
CA THR A 25 -8.66 15.23 -8.86
C THR A 25 -9.00 13.77 -9.12
N LEU A 26 -8.48 12.84 -8.31
CA LEU A 26 -8.70 11.41 -8.51
C LEU A 26 -10.17 11.00 -8.33
N PRO A 27 -10.88 11.40 -7.24
CA PRO A 27 -12.32 11.17 -7.15
C PRO A 27 -13.11 11.83 -8.29
N GLY A 28 -12.66 13.00 -8.75
CA GLY A 28 -13.21 13.70 -9.90
C GLY A 28 -13.18 12.87 -11.18
N LEU A 29 -12.01 12.32 -11.51
CA LEU A 29 -11.80 11.45 -12.67
C LEU A 29 -12.52 10.11 -12.54
N ALA A 30 -12.68 9.58 -11.33
CA ALA A 30 -13.40 8.34 -11.08
C ALA A 30 -14.90 8.40 -11.45
N ARG A 31 -15.45 9.60 -11.67
CA ARG A 31 -16.82 9.78 -12.17
C ARG A 31 -16.95 9.46 -13.66
N SER A 32 -15.89 9.67 -14.45
CA SER A 32 -15.89 9.46 -15.89
C SER A 32 -15.04 8.27 -16.33
N ARG A 33 -14.04 7.85 -15.54
CA ARG A 33 -13.19 6.69 -15.80
C ARG A 33 -13.72 5.43 -15.12
N VAL A 34 -13.54 4.29 -15.77
CA VAL A 34 -13.89 2.97 -15.20
C VAL A 34 -12.78 2.52 -14.26
N TRP A 35 -12.74 3.11 -13.07
CA TRP A 35 -11.80 2.76 -12.01
C TRP A 35 -12.43 1.88 -10.93
N PRO A 36 -11.65 0.99 -10.30
CA PRO A 36 -12.17 0.04 -9.30
C PRO A 36 -12.52 0.69 -7.95
N VAL A 37 -12.20 1.97 -7.77
CA VAL A 37 -12.43 2.73 -6.54
C VAL A 37 -12.88 4.15 -6.88
N ARG A 38 -13.64 4.77 -5.98
CA ARG A 38 -14.18 6.12 -6.15
C ARG A 38 -13.94 7.07 -4.97
N ALA A 39 -13.69 6.52 -3.78
CA ALA A 39 -13.51 7.31 -2.56
C ALA A 39 -12.04 7.75 -2.38
N ASP A 40 -11.86 8.93 -1.81
CA ASP A 40 -10.56 9.55 -1.52
C ASP A 40 -9.61 8.63 -0.73
N HIS A 41 -10.09 8.01 0.34
CA HIS A 41 -9.31 7.13 1.20
C HIS A 41 -8.86 5.86 0.47
N CYS A 42 -9.60 5.41 -0.54
CA CYS A 42 -9.19 4.28 -1.38
C CYS A 42 -7.98 4.64 -2.23
N PHE A 43 -7.96 5.83 -2.84
CA PHE A 43 -6.81 6.32 -3.59
C PHE A 43 -5.60 6.49 -2.68
N GLN A 44 -5.78 7.16 -1.54
CA GLN A 44 -4.70 7.35 -0.56
C GLN A 44 -4.11 6.01 -0.13
N ARG A 45 -4.96 5.02 0.21
CA ARG A 45 -4.50 3.66 0.56
C ARG A 45 -3.66 3.04 -0.55
N ILE A 46 -4.13 3.06 -1.79
CA ILE A 46 -3.47 2.39 -2.91
C ILE A 46 -2.11 3.04 -3.20
N LEU A 47 -2.07 4.36 -3.29
CA LEU A 47 -0.84 5.10 -3.58
C LEU A 47 0.19 4.97 -2.47
N LEU A 48 -0.23 5.06 -1.20
CA LEU A 48 0.65 4.86 -0.05
C LEU A 48 1.17 3.43 0.01
N ASP A 49 0.29 2.44 -0.17
CA ASP A 49 0.68 1.03 -0.19
C ASP A 49 1.73 0.77 -1.32
N ALA A 50 1.57 1.39 -2.49
CA ALA A 50 2.49 1.23 -3.61
C ALA A 50 3.88 1.79 -3.31
N VAL A 51 3.99 3.01 -2.77
CA VAL A 51 5.32 3.63 -2.53
C VAL A 51 6.05 3.04 -1.34
N VAL A 52 5.33 2.51 -0.34
CA VAL A 52 5.94 1.78 0.79
C VAL A 52 6.23 0.32 0.44
N GLY A 53 5.72 -0.19 -0.70
CA GLY A 53 5.91 -1.58 -1.12
C GLY A 53 5.15 -2.60 -0.26
N GLY A 54 4.03 -2.22 0.35
CA GLY A 54 3.34 -3.05 1.34
C GLY A 54 2.09 -2.40 1.90
N VAL A 55 1.64 -2.85 3.07
CA VAL A 55 0.53 -2.19 3.77
C VAL A 55 1.07 -0.99 4.55
N TRP A 56 0.65 0.22 4.18
CA TRP A 56 1.27 1.48 4.61
C TRP A 56 1.35 1.67 6.13
N TYR A 57 0.33 1.26 6.88
CA TYR A 57 0.30 1.44 8.34
C TYR A 57 1.25 0.50 9.10
N ASN A 58 1.98 -0.37 8.40
CA ASN A 58 3.12 -1.07 9.00
C ASN A 58 4.40 -0.22 9.00
N ALA A 59 4.48 0.76 8.08
CA ALA A 59 5.63 1.63 7.91
C ALA A 59 5.39 3.02 8.49
N VAL A 60 4.14 3.48 8.54
CA VAL A 60 3.75 4.79 9.07
C VAL A 60 2.87 4.60 10.31
N ALA A 61 3.43 4.91 11.48
CA ALA A 61 2.75 4.72 12.76
C ALA A 61 1.73 5.83 13.09
N GLY A 62 1.93 7.04 12.55
CA GLY A 62 1.13 8.21 12.89
C GLY A 62 -0.06 8.46 11.95
N ARG A 63 -1.02 9.28 12.43
CA ARG A 63 -2.15 9.78 11.65
C ARG A 63 -2.24 11.31 11.72
N PRO A 64 -2.60 12.00 10.62
CA PRO A 64 -2.92 11.41 9.31
C PRO A 64 -1.66 10.95 8.55
N ALA A 65 -1.79 9.88 7.76
CA ALA A 65 -0.64 9.21 7.15
C ALA A 65 0.25 10.15 6.32
N TYR A 66 -0.35 11.06 5.55
CA TYR A 66 0.37 12.00 4.71
C TYR A 66 1.22 13.02 5.48
N ARG A 67 0.95 13.26 6.77
CA ARG A 67 1.80 14.10 7.65
C ARG A 67 2.92 13.31 8.33
N CYS A 68 2.69 12.02 8.56
CA CYS A 68 3.60 11.18 9.33
C CYS A 68 4.54 10.33 8.45
N ILE A 69 4.26 10.22 7.15
CA ILE A 69 5.15 9.55 6.20
C ILE A 69 6.40 10.40 5.91
N ASP A 70 7.50 9.74 5.59
CA ASP A 70 8.73 10.35 5.08
C ASP A 70 8.45 11.26 3.87
N GLY A 71 9.21 12.37 3.76
CA GLY A 71 9.03 13.36 2.70
C GLY A 71 9.33 12.80 1.31
N GLY A 72 10.36 11.96 1.17
CA GLY A 72 10.70 11.31 -0.10
C GLY A 72 9.63 10.30 -0.53
N LEU A 73 9.07 9.55 0.41
CA LEU A 73 7.92 8.68 0.17
C LEU A 73 6.67 9.48 -0.23
N LEU A 74 6.37 10.61 0.41
CA LEU A 74 5.25 11.47 0.01
C LEU A 74 5.46 12.02 -1.39
N ALA A 75 6.66 12.52 -1.71
CA ALA A 75 6.99 13.02 -3.04
C ALA A 75 6.77 11.96 -4.13
N ARG A 76 7.16 10.71 -3.86
CA ARG A 76 6.88 9.58 -4.76
C ARG A 76 5.39 9.27 -4.85
N ALA A 77 4.64 9.39 -3.76
CA ALA A 77 3.20 9.12 -3.76
C ALA A 77 2.42 10.15 -4.58
N VAL A 78 2.81 11.42 -4.49
CA VAL A 78 2.29 12.51 -5.31
C VAL A 78 2.60 12.27 -6.79
N ALA A 79 3.86 11.98 -7.13
CA ALA A 79 4.26 11.69 -8.50
C ALA A 79 3.49 10.48 -9.09
N LEU A 80 3.36 9.39 -8.33
CA LEU A 80 2.58 8.22 -8.73
C LEU A 80 1.09 8.56 -8.95
N GLY A 81 0.51 9.42 -8.12
CA GLY A 81 -0.87 9.86 -8.30
C GLY A 81 -1.07 10.64 -9.60
N HIS A 82 -0.11 11.48 -9.99
CA HIS A 82 -0.12 12.14 -11.30
C HIS A 82 0.07 11.15 -12.45
N ASP A 83 0.95 10.17 -12.31
CA ASP A 83 1.08 9.09 -13.31
C ASP A 83 -0.24 8.33 -13.51
N VAL A 84 -1.03 8.14 -12.45
CA VAL A 84 -2.39 7.57 -12.55
C VAL A 84 -3.36 8.54 -13.27
N VAL A 85 -3.29 9.84 -12.97
CA VAL A 85 -4.10 10.86 -13.66
C VAL A 85 -3.80 10.88 -15.15
N GLU A 86 -2.52 10.80 -15.53
CA GLU A 86 -2.04 10.88 -16.91
C GLU A 86 -2.09 9.51 -17.62
N GLY A 87 -2.48 8.44 -16.93
CA GLY A 87 -2.61 7.10 -17.51
C GLY A 87 -1.27 6.37 -17.72
N ARG A 88 -0.18 6.87 -17.17
CA ARG A 88 1.14 6.21 -17.13
C ARG A 88 1.22 5.08 -16.11
N ALA A 89 0.37 5.10 -15.09
CA ALA A 89 0.27 4.03 -14.09
C ALA A 89 -1.15 3.42 -14.06
N ASP A 90 -1.23 2.09 -14.04
CA ASP A 90 -2.50 1.36 -13.95
C ASP A 90 -3.01 1.27 -12.51
N LEU A 91 -4.00 2.10 -12.18
CA LEU A 91 -4.67 2.07 -10.87
C LEU A 91 -5.28 0.70 -10.53
N ALA A 92 -5.79 -0.05 -11.51
CA ALA A 92 -6.37 -1.36 -11.26
C ALA A 92 -5.30 -2.36 -10.85
N ALA A 93 -4.13 -2.36 -11.49
CA ALA A 93 -2.98 -3.15 -11.07
C ALA A 93 -2.52 -2.77 -9.65
N LEU A 94 -2.37 -1.47 -9.37
CA LEU A 94 -1.98 -0.99 -8.04
C LEU A 94 -2.99 -1.43 -6.95
N ASN A 95 -4.29 -1.35 -7.24
CA ASN A 95 -5.33 -1.80 -6.32
C ASN A 95 -5.26 -3.32 -6.07
N ARG A 96 -5.07 -4.14 -7.12
CA ARG A 96 -4.92 -5.59 -6.98
C ARG A 96 -3.74 -5.93 -6.08
N GLN A 97 -2.59 -5.27 -6.28
CA GLN A 97 -1.40 -5.45 -5.47
C GLN A 97 -1.63 -5.05 -4.00
N SER A 98 -2.21 -3.87 -3.77
CA SER A 98 -2.56 -3.39 -2.42
C SER A 98 -3.49 -4.37 -1.67
N LEU A 99 -4.45 -4.98 -2.36
CA LEU A 99 -5.30 -6.03 -1.78
C LEU A 99 -4.54 -7.34 -1.53
N ALA A 100 -3.61 -7.72 -2.40
CA ALA A 100 -2.79 -8.91 -2.24
C ALA A 100 -1.94 -8.84 -0.95
N TRP A 101 -1.27 -7.71 -0.68
CA TRP A 101 -0.52 -7.52 0.57
C TRP A 101 -1.40 -7.66 1.82
N ARG A 102 -2.65 -7.21 1.77
CA ARG A 102 -3.62 -7.34 2.87
C ARG A 102 -4.05 -8.78 3.09
N ARG A 103 -4.30 -9.54 2.00
CA ARG A 103 -4.61 -10.96 2.08
C ARG A 103 -3.45 -11.76 2.65
N ALA A 104 -2.23 -11.50 2.19
CA ALA A 104 -1.02 -12.16 2.69
C ALA A 104 -0.83 -11.94 4.21
N ARG A 105 -1.07 -10.72 4.70
CA ARG A 105 -1.05 -10.44 6.15
C ARG A 105 -2.07 -11.24 6.94
N LYS A 106 -3.31 -11.36 6.44
CA LYS A 106 -4.36 -12.17 7.09
C LYS A 106 -4.05 -13.68 7.04
N GLY A 107 -3.48 -14.17 5.95
CA GLY A 107 -3.08 -15.57 5.81
C GLY A 107 -1.89 -15.96 6.69
N SER A 108 -0.97 -15.02 6.94
CA SER A 108 0.17 -15.22 7.84
C SER A 108 -0.25 -15.40 9.31
N SER A 109 -1.39 -14.85 9.73
CA SER A 109 -1.92 -15.03 11.09
C SER A 109 -2.65 -16.37 11.30
N THR A 110 -2.99 -17.11 10.24
CA THR A 110 -3.76 -18.37 10.34
C THR A 110 -2.91 -19.63 10.11
N ARG A 111 -1.63 -19.51 9.74
CA ARG A 111 -0.76 -20.66 9.49
C ARG A 111 0.09 -21.07 10.71
N ALA A 112 -0.56 -21.25 11.85
CA ALA A 112 -0.03 -22.04 12.96
C ALA A 112 -0.80 -23.37 13.02
N VAL A 113 -0.58 -24.22 12.01
CA VAL A 113 -0.97 -25.64 12.11
C VAL A 113 0.12 -26.32 12.93
N THR A 114 -0.21 -26.65 14.16
CA THR A 114 0.53 -27.63 14.96
C THR A 114 0.54 -28.95 14.17
N PRO A 115 1.70 -29.55 13.86
CA PRO A 115 1.70 -30.90 13.29
C PRO A 115 1.18 -31.86 14.36
N ASP A 116 0.05 -32.49 14.07
CA ASP A 116 -0.57 -33.52 14.88
C ASP A 116 0.40 -34.70 14.99
N LEU A 117 0.80 -35.02 16.22
CA LEU A 117 1.76 -36.08 16.52
C LEU A 117 1.04 -37.41 16.33
N VAL A 118 1.18 -38.01 15.15
CA VAL A 118 0.77 -39.39 14.88
C VAL A 118 1.53 -40.34 15.81
N ARG A 119 0.89 -40.74 16.90
CA ARG A 119 1.37 -41.81 17.77
C ARG A 119 1.07 -43.14 17.08
N SER A 120 2.08 -43.69 16.42
CA SER A 120 2.07 -45.08 15.97
C SER A 120 1.96 -46.03 17.17
N PRO A 121 1.16 -47.11 17.12
CA PRO A 121 1.13 -48.11 18.18
C PRO A 121 2.35 -49.03 18.06
N PRO A 122 2.96 -49.50 19.16
CA PRO A 122 4.00 -50.52 19.08
C PRO A 122 3.35 -51.87 18.77
N GLY A 123 3.79 -52.46 17.67
CA GLY A 123 3.48 -53.85 17.33
C GLY A 123 4.30 -54.84 18.16
N ARG A 124 3.64 -55.98 18.42
CA ARG A 124 4.19 -57.35 18.44
C ARG A 124 5.03 -57.75 19.66
N GLY A 125 4.49 -58.67 20.44
CA GLY A 125 5.24 -59.52 21.38
C GLY A 125 4.54 -60.87 21.53
N GLY A 126 4.89 -61.83 20.67
CA GLY A 126 4.50 -63.22 20.84
C GLY A 126 5.34 -63.92 21.91
N ARG A 127 4.76 -64.95 22.52
CA ARG A 127 5.32 -66.06 23.35
C ARG A 127 4.15 -66.63 24.15
N VAL A 128 3.92 -67.93 24.35
CA VAL A 128 4.54 -69.21 23.95
C VAL A 128 3.39 -70.23 23.92
#